data_AF-A0A0L7L645-F1
#
_entry.id   AF-A0A0L7L645-F1
#
_cell.length_a   1.000
_cell.length_b   1.000
_cell.length_c   1.000
_cell.angle_alpha   90.00
_cell.angle_beta   90.00
_cell.angle_gamma   90.00
#
_symmetry.space_group_name_H-M   'P 1'
#
loop_
_entity.id
_entity.type
_entity.pdbx_description
1 polymer ?
#
loop_
_entity_poly.entity_id
_entity_poly.type
_entity_poly.pdbx_seq_one_letter_code
_entity_poly.pdbx_strand_id
1 'polypeptide(L)'
;MREGLAGEPADMREGLAGEPAEMREGLAGEPAEMREGLAGEPAEMREDLDTTFHVNDINTKLDLILTGDSERISTYGQFPAPGFSHHDLTFASVKLKSPKQRPRIVMHRNFAAVDHDRLRIDAEALDWSQLYNASNIDDMVSAFNKSLTALYDKHAQIVPVRMKKRPAPWLTDGIRKLMAKRNSLYRRYRKSPCAETFSKFKKQETGVTR
;
A
#
# COMPACT_ATOMS: atom_id res chain seq x y z
N MET A 1 -1.89 42.16 -11.36
CA MET A 1 -1.38 42.01 -12.73
C MET A 1 -1.80 40.63 -13.22
N ARG A 2 -2.60 40.59 -14.29
CA ARG A 2 -3.02 39.39 -15.00
C ARG A 2 -1.88 38.92 -15.90
N GLU A 3 -1.79 37.60 -16.08
CA GLU A 3 -1.39 36.86 -17.28
C GLU A 3 -1.40 35.37 -16.86
N GLY A 4 -1.91 34.39 -17.58
CA GLY A 4 -2.46 34.26 -18.92
C GLY A 4 -2.75 32.76 -19.13
N LEU A 5 -3.85 32.46 -19.80
CA LEU A 5 -4.40 31.14 -20.08
C LEU A 5 -3.69 30.47 -21.28
N ALA A 6 -3.60 29.14 -21.28
CA ALA A 6 -3.68 28.23 -22.44
C ALA A 6 -3.15 26.87 -21.95
N GLY A 7 -3.84 25.74 -22.04
CA GLY A 7 -4.67 25.22 -23.11
C GLY A 7 -4.11 23.82 -23.41
N GLU A 8 -4.83 22.77 -23.03
CA GLU A 8 -4.56 21.42 -23.55
C GLU A 8 -4.80 21.42 -25.08
N PRO A 9 -4.06 20.58 -25.81
CA PRO A 9 -4.79 19.62 -26.63
C PRO A 9 -4.23 18.19 -26.53
N ALA A 10 -5.17 17.27 -26.78
CA ALA A 10 -4.99 15.85 -26.97
C ALA A 10 -4.34 15.52 -28.34
N ASP A 11 -3.96 14.25 -28.47
CA ASP A 11 -3.51 13.51 -29.66
C ASP A 11 -2.13 13.82 -30.23
N MET A 12 -1.20 12.87 -30.01
CA MET A 12 -0.50 12.17 -31.10
C MET A 12 -0.10 10.77 -30.62
N ARG A 13 -0.85 9.76 -31.09
CA ARG A 13 -0.41 8.36 -31.20
C ARG A 13 0.24 8.18 -32.57
N GLU A 14 1.56 8.08 -32.61
CA GLU A 14 2.36 7.37 -33.61
C GLU A 14 3.60 6.91 -32.81
N GLY A 15 4.03 5.66 -32.74
CA GLY A 15 4.04 4.60 -33.73
C GLY A 15 5.50 4.15 -33.83
N LEU A 16 5.75 2.85 -33.59
CA LEU A 16 6.98 2.13 -33.98
C LEU A 16 8.24 2.51 -33.18
N ALA A 17 9.29 1.71 -33.03
CA ALA A 17 9.62 0.31 -33.21
C ALA A 17 11.08 0.21 -32.72
N GLY A 18 11.54 -0.99 -32.33
CA GLY A 18 12.98 -1.27 -32.19
C GLY A 18 13.44 -1.51 -30.76
N GLU A 19 13.09 -2.68 -30.21
CA GLU A 19 14.04 -3.36 -29.33
C GLU A 19 15.15 -3.95 -30.23
N PRO A 20 16.44 -3.77 -29.90
CA PRO A 20 17.52 -4.23 -30.76
C PRO A 20 17.65 -5.75 -30.71
N ALA A 21 17.56 -6.34 -31.90
CA ALA A 21 17.96 -7.69 -32.20
C ALA A 21 19.48 -7.80 -32.05
N GLU A 22 19.95 -8.60 -31.10
CA GLU A 22 21.19 -9.38 -31.17
C GLU A 22 21.35 -10.13 -29.86
N MET A 23 20.91 -11.39 -29.81
CA MET A 23 21.43 -12.48 -28.98
C MET A 23 20.51 -13.70 -29.12
N ARG A 24 20.39 -14.25 -30.34
CA ARG A 24 19.85 -15.61 -30.57
C ARG A 24 20.46 -16.22 -31.84
N GLU A 25 21.65 -16.77 -31.70
CA GLU A 25 22.10 -17.86 -32.57
C GLU A 25 22.35 -19.09 -31.71
N GLY A 26 21.68 -20.18 -32.04
CA GLY A 26 21.85 -21.48 -31.41
C GLY A 26 20.56 -22.28 -31.38
N LEU A 27 20.51 -23.33 -32.21
CA LEU A 27 19.58 -24.47 -32.19
C LEU A 27 18.26 -24.27 -32.95
N ALA A 28 18.37 -24.18 -34.29
CA ALA A 28 17.29 -24.59 -35.19
C ALA A 28 17.39 -26.10 -35.43
N GLY A 29 16.39 -26.85 -34.97
CA GLY A 29 16.23 -28.26 -35.31
C GLY A 29 15.44 -29.06 -34.29
N GLU A 30 14.13 -28.82 -34.16
CA GLU A 30 13.19 -29.81 -33.59
C GLU A 30 11.90 -29.84 -34.43
N PRO A 31 11.38 -31.04 -34.79
CA PRO A 31 10.28 -31.19 -35.73
C PRO A 31 8.90 -30.98 -35.10
N ALA A 32 7.94 -30.64 -35.95
CA ALA A 32 6.60 -30.14 -35.64
C ALA A 32 5.58 -31.20 -35.16
N GLU A 33 5.97 -32.16 -34.32
CA GLU A 33 5.07 -33.25 -33.86
C GLU A 33 4.63 -33.18 -32.38
N MET A 34 4.83 -32.06 -31.68
CA MET A 34 4.42 -31.93 -30.26
C MET A 34 3.32 -30.89 -30.01
N ARG A 35 2.29 -30.86 -30.87
CA ARG A 35 1.13 -29.97 -30.71
C ARG A 35 -0.23 -30.69 -30.57
N GLU A 36 -0.23 -31.96 -30.16
CA GLU A 36 -1.41 -32.61 -29.60
C GLU A 36 -1.16 -32.89 -28.12
N GLY A 37 -1.90 -32.22 -27.24
CA GLY A 37 -1.76 -32.38 -25.79
C GLY A 37 -2.31 -31.25 -24.92
N LEU A 38 -2.77 -30.15 -25.52
CA LEU A 38 -3.37 -29.02 -24.79
C LEU A 38 -4.91 -28.93 -24.95
N ALA A 39 -5.55 -30.06 -25.22
CA ALA A 39 -6.96 -30.26 -24.93
C ALA A 39 -7.06 -31.22 -23.73
N GLY A 40 -6.57 -30.76 -22.57
CA GLY A 40 -6.84 -31.44 -21.31
C GLY A 40 -8.35 -31.38 -21.07
N GLU A 41 -8.98 -32.55 -20.99
CA GLU A 41 -10.35 -32.70 -20.51
C GLU A 41 -10.56 -31.90 -19.21
N PRO A 42 -11.76 -31.35 -18.95
CA PRO A 42 -11.99 -30.62 -17.72
C PRO A 42 -11.73 -31.56 -16.55
N ALA A 43 -10.68 -31.25 -15.77
CA ALA A 43 -10.32 -32.00 -14.58
C ALA A 43 -11.54 -32.03 -13.65
N GLU A 44 -12.22 -33.18 -13.64
CA GLU A 44 -13.36 -33.42 -12.76
C GLU A 44 -12.91 -33.21 -11.32
N MET A 45 -13.68 -32.41 -10.56
CA MET A 45 -13.46 -32.29 -9.12
C MET A 45 -13.75 -33.64 -8.47
N ARG A 46 -12.70 -34.43 -8.21
CA ARG A 46 -12.83 -35.70 -7.49
C ARG A 46 -12.97 -35.40 -6.00
N GLU A 47 -14.07 -35.86 -5.41
CA GLU A 47 -14.36 -35.70 -3.98
C GLU A 47 -13.40 -36.52 -3.09
N ASP A 48 -12.74 -37.52 -3.67
CA ASP A 48 -11.71 -38.35 -3.05
C ASP A 48 -10.33 -38.02 -3.64
N LEU A 49 -9.39 -37.57 -2.81
CA LEU A 49 -8.01 -37.27 -3.23
C LEU A 49 -7.25 -38.57 -3.53
N ASP A 50 -6.65 -38.67 -4.72
CA ASP A 50 -5.82 -39.78 -5.17
C ASP A 50 -4.43 -39.76 -4.47
N THR A 51 -3.50 -40.62 -4.90
CA THR A 51 -2.08 -40.51 -4.50
C THR A 51 -1.54 -39.13 -4.89
N THR A 52 -0.69 -38.54 -4.06
CA THR A 52 -0.20 -37.15 -4.24
C THR A 52 1.27 -37.08 -4.60
N PHE A 53 1.99 -38.20 -4.60
CA PHE A 53 3.40 -38.30 -4.92
C PHE A 53 3.65 -39.45 -5.90
N HIS A 54 4.39 -39.17 -6.96
CA HIS A 54 4.55 -40.01 -8.14
C HIS A 54 6.02 -40.07 -8.57
N VAL A 55 6.70 -41.21 -8.37
CA VAL A 55 8.11 -41.41 -8.79
C VAL A 55 8.30 -42.83 -9.30
N ASN A 56 8.82 -43.00 -10.53
CA ASN A 56 9.18 -44.32 -11.08
C ASN A 56 8.07 -45.38 -10.88
N ASP A 57 6.83 -45.03 -11.24
CA ASP A 57 5.62 -45.85 -11.07
C ASP A 57 5.21 -46.17 -9.62
N ILE A 58 5.90 -45.59 -8.63
CA ILE A 58 5.53 -45.63 -7.22
C ILE A 58 4.62 -44.42 -6.94
N ASN A 59 3.38 -44.72 -6.58
CA ASN A 59 2.36 -43.74 -6.26
C ASN A 59 2.04 -43.82 -4.76
N THR A 60 2.29 -42.74 -4.01
CA THR A 60 2.01 -42.68 -2.57
C THR A 60 1.18 -41.44 -2.23
N LYS A 61 0.45 -41.51 -1.12
CA LYS A 61 -0.35 -40.40 -0.60
C LYS A 61 0.34 -39.82 0.64
N LEU A 62 1.09 -38.74 0.44
CA LEU A 62 1.93 -38.12 1.48
C LEU A 62 1.42 -36.74 1.91
N ASP A 63 0.67 -36.06 1.05
CA ASP A 63 0.21 -34.70 1.27
C ASP A 63 -1.24 -34.70 1.75
N LEU A 64 -1.46 -34.41 3.03
CA LEU A 64 -2.77 -34.48 3.68
C LEU A 64 -3.22 -33.09 4.16
N ILE A 65 -4.45 -32.71 3.80
CA ILE A 65 -5.13 -31.55 4.37
C ILE A 65 -6.16 -32.06 5.37
N LEU A 66 -5.91 -31.82 6.66
CA LEU A 66 -6.80 -32.22 7.74
C LEU A 66 -7.48 -31.00 8.34
N THR A 67 -8.79 -31.10 8.60
CA THR A 67 -9.56 -30.06 9.30
C THR A 67 -10.39 -30.69 10.41
N GLY A 68 -10.50 -30.00 11.55
CA GLY A 68 -11.46 -30.35 12.60
C GLY A 68 -12.85 -29.73 12.38
N ASP A 69 -13.01 -28.89 11.37
CA ASP A 69 -14.23 -28.14 11.06
C ASP A 69 -14.41 -28.12 9.53
N SER A 70 -15.27 -29.02 9.02
CA SER A 70 -15.53 -29.17 7.59
C SER A 70 -16.39 -28.03 7.04
N GLU A 71 -17.22 -27.37 7.86
CA GLU A 71 -18.07 -26.26 7.42
C GLU A 71 -17.25 -25.04 6.98
N ARG A 72 -16.06 -24.89 7.56
CA ARG A 72 -15.08 -23.87 7.16
C ARG A 72 -14.43 -24.15 5.81
N ILE A 73 -14.47 -25.37 5.29
CA ILE A 73 -13.91 -25.65 3.96
C ILE A 73 -14.97 -25.32 2.91
N SER A 74 -14.66 -24.44 1.96
CA SER A 74 -15.54 -24.16 0.82
C SER A 74 -15.31 -25.13 -0.34
N THR A 75 -14.06 -25.46 -0.60
CA THR A 75 -13.65 -26.31 -1.72
C THR A 75 -12.28 -26.87 -1.39
N TYR A 76 -11.99 -28.08 -1.83
CA TYR A 76 -10.67 -28.69 -1.74
C TYR A 76 -10.43 -29.54 -2.99
N GLY A 77 -9.19 -29.94 -3.23
CA GLY A 77 -8.88 -30.76 -4.38
C GLY A 77 -7.39 -30.96 -4.59
N GLN A 78 -7.10 -31.56 -5.74
CA GLN A 78 -5.78 -31.93 -6.19
C GLN A 78 -5.64 -31.53 -7.65
N PHE A 79 -4.47 -31.00 -8.00
CA PHE A 79 -4.09 -30.73 -9.38
C PHE A 79 -2.77 -31.45 -9.67
N PRO A 80 -2.69 -32.23 -10.76
CA PRO A 80 -1.44 -32.85 -11.16
C PRO A 80 -0.42 -31.77 -11.52
N ALA A 81 0.84 -31.99 -11.16
CA ALA A 81 1.95 -31.07 -11.43
C ALA A 81 2.99 -31.65 -12.41
N PRO A 82 2.57 -32.15 -13.59
CA PRO A 82 3.48 -32.82 -14.51
C PRO A 82 4.56 -31.86 -14.99
N GLY A 83 5.81 -32.33 -15.01
CA GLY A 83 6.94 -31.62 -15.61
C GLY A 83 7.73 -30.68 -14.69
N PHE A 84 7.31 -30.46 -13.44
CA PHE A 84 8.12 -29.68 -12.48
C PHE A 84 8.10 -30.20 -11.04
N SER A 85 7.23 -31.16 -10.71
CA SER A 85 7.16 -31.77 -9.40
C SER A 85 6.76 -33.24 -9.51
N HIS A 86 7.28 -34.06 -8.60
CA HIS A 86 6.77 -35.41 -8.36
C HIS A 86 5.57 -35.42 -7.40
N HIS A 87 5.30 -34.29 -6.74
CA HIS A 87 4.11 -34.08 -5.93
C HIS A 87 3.03 -33.35 -6.72
N ASP A 88 1.79 -33.77 -6.54
CA ASP A 88 0.60 -33.04 -6.96
C ASP A 88 0.32 -31.84 -6.04
N LEU A 89 -0.30 -30.82 -6.61
CA LEU A 89 -0.72 -29.63 -5.87
C LEU A 89 -2.04 -29.92 -5.17
N THR A 90 -2.00 -30.09 -3.85
CA THR A 90 -3.20 -30.18 -3.02
C THR A 90 -3.62 -28.79 -2.55
N PHE A 91 -4.92 -28.53 -2.50
CA PHE A 91 -5.45 -27.25 -2.02
C PHE A 91 -6.73 -27.43 -1.20
N ALA A 92 -6.95 -26.50 -0.29
CA ALA A 92 -8.23 -26.30 0.37
C ALA A 92 -8.47 -24.80 0.54
N SER A 93 -9.69 -24.39 0.22
CA SER A 93 -10.19 -23.05 0.39
C SER A 93 -10.95 -22.97 1.72
N VAL A 94 -10.49 -22.10 2.61
CA VAL A 94 -11.02 -21.97 3.97
C VAL A 94 -11.81 -20.65 4.11
N LYS A 95 -13.06 -20.75 4.53
CA LYS A 95 -13.95 -19.63 4.88
C LYS A 95 -13.51 -19.00 6.19
N LEU A 96 -12.58 -18.04 6.11
CA LEU A 96 -12.12 -17.28 7.26
C LEU A 96 -12.94 -16.00 7.43
N LYS A 97 -13.60 -15.86 8.58
CA LYS A 97 -14.15 -14.56 9.02
C LYS A 97 -13.05 -13.77 9.72
N SER A 98 -12.40 -12.86 9.01
CA SER A 98 -11.49 -11.91 9.66
C SER A 98 -12.30 -11.00 10.59
N PRO A 99 -11.96 -10.90 11.89
CA PRO A 99 -12.64 -9.99 12.79
C PRO A 99 -12.52 -8.55 12.27
N LYS A 100 -13.66 -7.89 12.04
CA LYS A 100 -13.68 -6.48 11.63
C LYS A 100 -13.29 -5.63 12.84
N GLN A 101 -12.17 -4.94 12.75
CA GLN A 101 -11.71 -4.09 13.85
C GLN A 101 -12.56 -2.83 13.92
N ARG A 102 -12.94 -2.45 15.14
CA ARG A 102 -13.61 -1.19 15.39
C ARG A 102 -12.65 -0.05 15.03
N PRO A 103 -13.05 0.90 14.19
CA PRO A 103 -12.20 2.03 13.86
C PRO A 103 -11.93 2.85 15.12
N ARG A 104 -10.68 3.29 15.31
CA ARG A 104 -10.34 4.21 16.39
C ARG A 104 -10.80 5.61 15.99
N ILE A 105 -11.62 6.24 16.82
CA ILE A 105 -12.00 7.65 16.67
C ILE A 105 -11.09 8.46 17.58
N VAL A 106 -10.45 9.49 17.02
CA VAL A 106 -9.63 10.44 17.78
C VAL A 106 -10.24 11.82 17.61
N MET A 107 -10.40 12.54 18.71
CA MET A 107 -10.85 13.92 18.70
C MET A 107 -9.67 14.82 18.32
N HIS A 108 -9.83 15.64 17.29
CA HIS A 108 -8.80 16.54 16.82
C HIS A 108 -9.39 17.91 16.47
N ARG A 109 -8.63 18.98 16.73
CA ARG A 109 -9.04 20.34 16.41
C ARG A 109 -8.87 20.58 14.91
N ASN A 110 -9.95 20.89 14.20
CA ASN A 110 -9.91 21.02 12.74
C ASN A 110 -9.42 22.41 12.31
N PHE A 111 -8.11 22.57 12.18
CA PHE A 111 -7.53 23.82 11.68
C PHE A 111 -7.68 24.02 10.17
N ALA A 112 -7.93 22.96 9.41
CA ALA A 112 -8.05 23.05 7.95
C ALA A 112 -9.36 23.71 7.49
N ALA A 113 -10.38 23.73 8.35
CA ALA A 113 -11.68 24.34 8.06
C ALA A 113 -11.85 25.75 8.66
N VAL A 114 -10.77 26.35 9.17
CA VAL A 114 -10.82 27.68 9.80
C VAL A 114 -11.03 28.75 8.73
N ASP A 115 -12.05 29.59 8.94
CA ASP A 115 -12.19 30.86 8.24
C ASP A 115 -11.21 31.87 8.85
N HIS A 116 -10.10 32.12 8.15
CA HIS A 116 -9.03 32.99 8.64
C HIS A 116 -9.44 34.46 8.74
N ASP A 117 -10.35 34.93 7.89
CA ASP A 117 -10.76 36.34 7.91
C ASP A 117 -11.69 36.60 9.10
N ARG A 118 -12.65 35.70 9.34
CA ARG A 118 -13.47 35.77 10.56
C ARG A 118 -12.66 35.60 11.82
N LEU A 119 -11.71 34.66 11.85
CA LEU A 119 -10.81 34.47 12.99
C LEU A 119 -10.05 35.77 13.29
N ARG A 120 -9.55 36.47 12.27
CA ARG A 120 -8.83 37.73 12.45
C ARG A 120 -9.73 38.81 13.06
N ILE A 121 -10.92 39.01 12.50
CA ILE A 121 -11.89 39.99 13.01
C ILE A 121 -12.24 39.70 14.48
N ASP A 122 -12.54 38.44 14.80
CA ASP A 122 -12.89 38.05 16.16
C ASP A 122 -11.69 38.15 17.12
N ALA A 123 -10.46 37.90 16.65
CA ALA A 123 -9.25 38.07 17.44
C ALA A 123 -8.94 39.54 17.74
N GLU A 124 -9.16 40.44 16.77
CA GLU A 124 -8.98 41.89 16.94
C GLU A 124 -10.02 42.47 17.91
N ALA A 125 -11.22 41.88 17.97
CA ALA A 125 -12.29 42.27 18.86
C ALA A 125 -12.17 41.71 20.30
N LEU A 126 -11.14 40.90 20.60
CA LEU A 126 -10.97 40.33 21.94
C LEU A 126 -10.70 41.41 22.99
N ASP A 127 -11.43 41.32 24.11
CA ASP A 127 -11.15 42.15 25.29
C ASP A 127 -9.97 41.58 26.08
N TRP A 128 -8.88 42.34 26.13
CA TRP A 128 -7.67 42.02 26.88
C TRP A 128 -7.63 42.64 28.28
N SER A 129 -8.70 43.31 28.72
CA SER A 129 -8.77 43.97 30.04
C SER A 129 -8.41 43.01 31.18
N GLN A 130 -8.91 41.76 31.14
CA GLN A 130 -8.62 40.74 32.17
C GLN A 130 -7.14 40.37 32.22
N LEU A 131 -6.43 40.42 31.09
CA LEU A 131 -5.00 40.17 31.02
C LEU A 131 -4.22 41.31 31.68
N TYR A 132 -4.55 42.55 31.32
CA TYR A 132 -3.83 43.74 31.80
C TYR A 132 -4.09 44.06 33.27
N ASN A 133 -5.25 43.66 33.78
CA ASN A 133 -5.65 43.91 35.17
C ASN A 133 -5.32 42.75 36.14
N ALA A 134 -4.68 41.68 35.66
CA ALA A 134 -4.30 40.55 36.50
C ALA A 134 -3.18 40.95 37.49
N SER A 135 -3.26 40.44 38.71
CA SER A 135 -2.38 40.83 39.82
C SER A 135 -1.07 40.04 39.90
N ASN A 136 -0.99 38.90 39.22
CA ASN A 136 0.19 38.05 39.17
C ASN A 136 0.31 37.36 37.79
N ILE A 137 1.50 36.81 37.53
CA ILE A 137 1.85 36.22 36.23
C ILE A 137 0.98 35.00 35.91
N ASP A 138 0.65 34.18 36.89
CA ASP A 138 -0.16 32.97 36.67
C ASP A 138 -1.57 33.34 36.18
N ASP A 139 -2.17 34.37 36.77
CA ASP A 139 -3.47 34.90 36.37
C ASP A 139 -3.42 35.53 34.98
N MET A 140 -2.33 36.23 34.62
CA MET A 140 -2.13 36.72 33.26
C MET A 140 -2.09 35.57 32.25
N VAL A 141 -1.31 34.52 32.51
CA VAL A 141 -1.21 33.35 31.64
C VAL A 141 -2.55 32.63 31.53
N SER A 142 -3.28 32.52 32.64
CA SER A 142 -4.62 31.94 32.68
C SER A 142 -5.62 32.73 31.83
N ALA A 143 -5.65 34.06 31.97
CA ALA A 143 -6.51 34.94 31.19
C ALA A 143 -6.18 34.85 29.68
N PHE A 144 -4.90 34.90 29.32
CA PHE A 144 -4.45 34.73 27.94
C PHE A 144 -4.92 33.42 27.34
N ASN A 145 -4.65 32.30 28.02
CA ASN A 145 -4.99 30.97 27.55
C ASN A 145 -6.49 30.77 27.42
N LYS A 146 -7.29 31.34 28.33
CA LYS A 146 -8.76 31.30 28.26
C LYS A 146 -9.28 32.03 27.02
N SER A 147 -8.83 33.26 26.79
CA SER A 147 -9.24 34.04 25.61
C SER A 147 -8.85 33.34 24.30
N LEU A 148 -7.62 32.83 24.22
CA LEU A 148 -7.14 32.13 23.04
C LEU A 148 -7.88 30.81 22.80
N THR A 149 -8.14 30.04 23.86
CA THR A 149 -8.88 28.77 23.75
C THR A 149 -10.31 29.00 23.31
N ALA A 150 -10.99 30.01 23.86
CA ALA A 150 -12.36 30.36 23.47
C ALA A 150 -12.44 30.77 21.99
N LEU A 151 -11.46 31.54 21.51
CA LEU A 151 -11.35 31.89 20.10
C LEU A 151 -11.19 30.63 19.23
N TYR A 152 -10.26 29.74 19.60
CA TYR A 152 -10.11 28.49 18.87
C TYR A 152 -11.35 27.59 18.94
N ASP A 153 -12.07 27.53 20.06
CA ASP A 153 -13.28 26.71 20.17
C ASP A 153 -14.39 27.21 19.23
N LYS A 154 -14.44 28.51 18.96
CA LYS A 154 -15.34 29.11 17.98
C LYS A 154 -14.95 28.77 16.54
N HIS A 155 -13.67 28.93 16.18
CA HIS A 155 -13.22 28.87 14.77
C HIS A 155 -12.62 27.53 14.33
N ALA A 156 -12.05 26.78 15.26
CA ALA A 156 -11.35 25.52 15.02
C ALA A 156 -11.96 24.47 15.97
N GLN A 157 -13.13 23.95 15.61
CA GLN A 157 -13.87 23.01 16.46
C GLN A 157 -13.18 21.65 16.55
N ILE A 158 -13.40 20.96 17.67
CA ILE A 158 -12.92 19.58 17.87
C ILE A 158 -13.87 18.64 17.13
N VAL A 159 -13.34 17.90 16.15
CA VAL A 159 -14.09 16.96 15.33
C VAL A 159 -13.60 15.52 15.53
N PRO A 160 -14.49 14.53 15.44
CA PRO A 160 -14.10 13.13 15.45
C PRO A 160 -13.45 12.73 14.13
N VAL A 161 -12.20 12.27 14.19
CA VAL A 161 -11.47 11.74 13.03
C VAL A 161 -11.38 10.23 13.13
N ARG A 162 -11.90 9.54 12.10
CA ARG A 162 -11.85 8.09 11.99
C ARG A 162 -10.46 7.64 11.51
N MET A 163 -9.67 7.08 12.41
CA MET A 163 -8.36 6.51 12.09
C MET A 163 -8.55 5.19 11.34
N LYS A 164 -8.09 5.15 10.08
CA LYS A 164 -8.19 3.98 9.21
C LYS A 164 -7.09 2.93 9.48
N LYS A 165 -5.93 3.35 9.98
CA LYS A 165 -4.74 2.50 10.13
C LYS A 165 -4.26 2.51 11.59
N ARG A 166 -3.72 1.37 12.05
CA ARG A 166 -3.01 1.29 13.34
C ARG A 166 -1.74 2.14 13.26
N PRO A 167 -1.27 2.70 14.40
CA PRO A 167 0.10 3.19 14.45
C PRO A 167 1.02 2.02 14.07
N ALA A 168 2.00 2.28 13.22
CA ALA A 168 3.06 1.34 12.87
C ALA A 168 4.28 1.70 13.72
N PRO A 169 4.47 1.12 14.92
CA PRO A 169 5.50 1.57 15.86
C PRO A 169 6.90 1.34 15.32
N TRP A 170 7.06 0.32 14.48
CA TRP A 170 8.28 0.03 13.73
C TRP A 170 8.59 1.08 12.65
N LEU A 171 7.62 1.88 12.21
CA LEU A 171 7.82 2.91 11.19
C LEU A 171 8.16 4.25 11.87
N THR A 172 9.39 4.36 12.35
CA THR A 172 9.91 5.57 12.98
C THR A 172 10.09 6.70 11.97
N ASP A 173 10.23 7.94 12.43
CA ASP A 173 10.49 9.09 11.57
C ASP A 173 11.82 8.99 10.83
N GLY A 174 12.82 8.32 11.42
CA GLY A 174 14.07 7.99 10.76
C GLY A 174 13.83 7.12 9.51
N ILE A 175 13.06 6.05 9.66
CA ILE A 175 12.71 5.15 8.55
C ILE A 175 11.88 5.90 7.49
N ARG A 176 10.92 6.75 7.89
CA ARG A 176 10.16 7.59 6.95
C ARG A 176 11.08 8.51 6.13
N LYS A 177 12.07 9.14 6.76
CA LYS A 177 13.06 10.00 6.08
C LYS A 177 13.89 9.19 5.08
N LEU A 178 14.36 8.00 5.46
CA LEU A 178 15.11 7.11 4.57
C LEU A 178 14.27 6.66 3.36
N MET A 179 13.00 6.29 3.59
CA MET A 179 12.05 5.94 2.54
C MET A 179 11.78 7.13 1.60
N ALA A 180 11.57 8.33 2.13
CA ALA A 180 11.35 9.54 1.34
C ALA A 180 12.56 9.87 0.46
N LYS A 181 13.77 9.77 1.02
CA LYS A 181 15.03 9.96 0.29
C LYS A 181 15.20 8.93 -0.83
N ARG A 182 14.98 7.65 -0.55
CA ARG A 182 14.99 6.58 -1.56
C ARG A 182 14.00 6.88 -2.69
N ASN A 183 12.75 7.20 -2.36
CA ASN A 183 11.71 7.50 -3.35
C ASN A 183 12.02 8.76 -4.17
N SER A 184 12.67 9.77 -3.59
CA SER A 184 13.17 10.94 -4.31
C SER A 184 14.25 10.57 -5.32
N LEU A 185 15.24 9.77 -4.92
CA LEU A 185 16.32 9.29 -5.78
C LEU A 185 15.79 8.40 -6.91
N TYR A 186 14.84 7.51 -6.61
CA TYR A 186 14.18 6.68 -7.62
C TYR A 186 13.43 7.53 -8.66
N ARG A 187 12.68 8.55 -8.23
CA ARG A 187 12.03 9.50 -9.15
C ARG A 187 13.04 10.23 -10.03
N ARG A 188 14.20 10.60 -9.49
CA ARG A 188 15.29 11.24 -10.25
C ARG A 188 15.88 10.28 -11.29
N TYR A 189 16.18 9.04 -10.90
CA TYR A 189 16.64 8.00 -11.82
C TYR A 189 15.63 7.75 -12.95
N ARG A 190 14.33 7.67 -12.64
CA ARG A 190 13.29 7.50 -13.66
C ARG A 190 13.18 8.67 -14.64
N LYS A 191 13.46 9.90 -14.19
CA LYS A 191 13.46 11.09 -15.06
C LYS A 191 14.72 11.20 -15.91
N SER A 192 15.86 10.74 -15.38
CA SER A 192 17.16 10.81 -16.05
C SER A 192 17.98 9.56 -15.73
N PRO A 193 17.76 8.46 -16.48
CA PRO A 193 18.44 7.20 -16.23
C PRO A 193 19.92 7.31 -16.61
N CYS A 194 20.80 7.25 -15.62
CA CYS A 194 22.24 7.16 -15.84
C CYS A 194 22.91 6.41 -14.68
N ALA A 195 24.17 6.02 -14.87
CA ALA A 195 24.93 5.26 -13.88
C ALA A 195 25.03 5.98 -12.52
N GLU A 196 25.11 7.31 -12.54
CA GLU A 196 25.19 8.14 -11.33
C GLU A 196 23.87 8.16 -10.55
N THR A 197 22.74 8.39 -11.25
CA THR A 197 21.42 8.41 -10.61
C THR A 197 21.03 7.03 -10.11
N PHE A 198 21.41 5.97 -10.84
CA PHE A 198 21.23 4.58 -10.42
C PHE A 198 22.04 4.24 -9.17
N SER A 199 23.34 4.56 -9.16
CA SER A 199 24.23 4.30 -8.03
C SER A 199 23.76 5.00 -6.75
N LYS A 200 23.32 6.25 -6.86
CA LYS A 200 22.75 7.02 -5.74
C LYS A 200 21.48 6.35 -5.19
N PHE A 201 20.59 5.89 -6.07
CA PHE A 201 19.39 5.15 -5.66
C PHE A 201 19.74 3.82 -4.98
N LYS A 202 20.59 2.98 -5.58
CA LYS A 202 21.00 1.67 -5.03
C LYS A 202 21.65 1.79 -3.65
N LYS A 203 22.52 2.79 -3.44
CA LYS A 203 23.16 3.03 -2.14
C LYS A 203 22.18 3.35 -1.03
N GLN A 204 21.05 4.01 -1.35
CA GLN A 204 20.03 4.36 -0.36
C GLN A 204 19.03 3.23 -0.11
N GLU A 205 18.85 2.33 -1.08
CA GLU A 205 18.00 1.14 -0.97
C GLU A 205 18.46 0.21 0.16
N THR A 206 19.76 -0.07 0.24
CA THR A 206 20.36 -0.94 1.27
C THR A 206 20.24 -0.39 2.70
N GLY A 207 20.16 0.94 2.85
CA GLY A 207 20.02 1.61 4.14
C GLY A 207 18.59 1.68 4.69
N VAL A 208 17.57 1.33 3.90
CA VAL A 208 16.16 1.24 4.37
C VAL A 208 15.85 -0.15 4.92
N THR A 209 16.59 -1.16 4.49
CA THR A 209 16.42 -2.57 4.85
C THR A 209 17.20 -3.02 6.09
N ARG A 210 18.09 -2.18 6.64
CA ARG A 210 18.80 -2.41 7.91
C ARG A 210 18.21 -1.53 9.00
#